data_AF-L9XFS6-F1
#
_entry.id   AF-L9XFS6-F1
#
_cell.length_a   1.000
_cell.length_b   1.000
_cell.length_c   1.000
_cell.angle_alpha   90.00
_cell.angle_beta   90.00
_cell.angle_gamma   90.00
#
_symmetry.space_group_name_H-M   'P 1'
#
loop_
_entity.id
_entity.type
_entity.pdbx_description
1 polymer ?
#
loop_
_entity_poly.entity_id
_entity_poly.type
_entity_poly.pdbx_seq_one_letter_code
_entity_poly.pdbx_strand_id
1 'polypeptide(L)'
;MGATEPIQWRRDPDTSRTVRLLWSLGVGTFFAVTVIIVFWRVFDMATQVGGQSIVAAALVALLITALAVAVSDDAERQLERIFGRLSVSVPSGTSLSRARDATLGTVAMVVLIGSLMIVGRIVSQQGLLGGVGAGPFTGLAALSLPLALVAILLASFLRSVGAYNPDERTVYLYDPDQSIDLDLITDASVRQIGDVAIVNFDYAQPDGRYVQGPRRIVVPPRVAREIVAAVDAR
;
A
#
# COMPACT_ATOMS: atom_id res chain seq x y z
N MET A 1 -39.01 -18.80 -7.13
CA MET A 1 -38.17 -17.60 -7.31
C MET A 1 -36.75 -18.03 -7.03
N GLY A 2 -35.83 -17.85 -7.98
CA GLY A 2 -34.43 -18.27 -7.80
C GLY A 2 -33.77 -17.36 -6.78
N ALA A 3 -33.06 -17.94 -5.81
CA ALA A 3 -32.27 -17.17 -4.84
C ALA A 3 -31.25 -16.30 -5.60
N THR A 4 -31.14 -15.04 -5.22
CA THR A 4 -30.14 -14.14 -5.80
C THR A 4 -28.79 -14.47 -5.16
N GLU A 5 -27.76 -14.71 -5.98
CA GLU A 5 -26.43 -15.03 -5.43
C GLU A 5 -25.87 -13.85 -4.62
N PRO A 6 -25.25 -14.11 -3.45
CA PRO A 6 -24.66 -13.06 -2.63
C PRO A 6 -23.48 -12.42 -3.33
N ILE A 7 -23.41 -11.08 -3.26
CA ILE A 7 -22.33 -10.29 -3.84
C ILE A 7 -21.16 -10.28 -2.86
N GLN A 8 -20.20 -11.16 -3.09
CA GLN A 8 -18.96 -11.22 -2.31
C GLN A 8 -17.96 -10.17 -2.78
N TRP A 9 -17.22 -9.58 -1.84
CA TRP A 9 -16.09 -8.73 -2.17
C TRP A 9 -14.88 -8.99 -1.29
N ARG A 10 -13.72 -8.80 -1.89
CA ARG A 10 -12.43 -8.82 -1.22
C ARG A 10 -11.61 -7.66 -1.75
N ARG A 11 -11.22 -6.78 -0.84
CA ARG A 11 -10.42 -5.59 -1.09
C ARG A 11 -9.10 -5.75 -0.35
N ASP A 12 -8.05 -6.01 -1.10
CA ASP A 12 -6.68 -6.16 -0.60
C ASP A 12 -5.70 -5.60 -1.66
N PRO A 13 -4.37 -5.61 -1.42
CA PRO A 13 -3.41 -5.09 -2.40
C PRO A 13 -3.52 -5.74 -3.79
N ASP A 14 -4.10 -6.93 -3.88
CA ASP A 14 -4.22 -7.67 -5.12
C ASP A 14 -5.45 -7.22 -5.94
N THR A 15 -6.49 -6.69 -5.29
CA THR A 15 -7.74 -6.24 -5.94
C THR A 15 -7.94 -4.73 -5.97
N SER A 16 -7.22 -3.94 -5.17
CA SER A 16 -7.31 -2.47 -5.16
C SER A 16 -5.97 -1.79 -5.44
N ARG A 17 -5.95 -0.90 -6.43
CA ARG A 17 -4.78 -0.11 -6.81
C ARG A 17 -4.36 0.84 -5.68
N THR A 18 -5.32 1.44 -4.99
CA THR A 18 -5.03 2.36 -3.87
C THR A 18 -4.35 1.63 -2.71
N VAL A 19 -4.88 0.48 -2.32
CA VAL A 19 -4.29 -0.35 -1.25
C VAL A 19 -2.90 -0.83 -1.67
N ARG A 20 -2.74 -1.24 -2.94
CA ARG A 20 -1.45 -1.65 -3.51
C ARG A 20 -0.40 -0.55 -3.46
N LEU A 21 -0.75 0.67 -3.88
CA LEU A 21 0.18 1.81 -3.88
C LEU A 21 0.58 2.22 -2.46
N LEU A 22 -0.37 2.30 -1.53
CA LEU A 22 -0.09 2.63 -0.14
C LEU A 22 0.81 1.58 0.52
N TRP A 23 0.52 0.30 0.25
CA TRP A 23 1.32 -0.81 0.76
C TRP A 23 2.73 -0.82 0.15
N SER A 24 2.83 -0.67 -1.18
CA SER A 24 4.10 -0.59 -1.92
C SER A 24 4.96 0.59 -1.45
N LEU A 25 4.35 1.77 -1.27
CA LEU A 25 5.05 2.95 -0.76
C LEU A 25 5.55 2.71 0.66
N GLY A 26 4.68 2.20 1.53
CA GLY A 26 4.98 1.90 2.93
C GLY A 26 6.14 0.92 3.08
N VAL A 27 5.94 -0.31 2.60
CA VAL A 27 6.95 -1.39 2.65
C VAL A 27 8.21 -0.99 1.89
N GLY A 28 8.05 -0.40 0.70
CA GLY A 28 9.15 0.06 -0.13
C GLY A 28 10.05 1.06 0.58
N THR A 29 9.47 2.00 1.33
CA THR A 29 10.23 2.99 2.13
C THR A 29 11.07 2.33 3.21
N PHE A 30 10.54 1.34 3.94
CA PHE A 30 11.31 0.62 4.97
C PHE A 30 12.53 -0.10 4.39
N PHE A 31 12.34 -0.80 3.28
CA PHE A 31 13.45 -1.43 2.56
C PHE A 31 14.44 -0.38 2.03
N ALA A 32 13.95 0.73 1.48
CA ALA A 32 14.80 1.79 0.96
C ALA A 32 15.69 2.39 2.06
N VAL A 33 15.13 2.71 3.22
CA VAL A 33 15.87 3.21 4.38
C VAL A 33 16.93 2.20 4.82
N THR A 34 16.57 0.92 4.89
CA THR A 34 17.51 -0.16 5.24
C THR A 34 18.66 -0.24 4.25
N VAL A 35 18.37 -0.24 2.95
CA VAL A 35 19.37 -0.26 1.87
C VAL A 35 20.28 0.97 1.95
N ILE A 36 19.72 2.16 2.18
CA ILE A 36 20.49 3.42 2.29
C ILE A 36 21.45 3.36 3.48
N ILE A 37 20.99 2.91 4.66
CA ILE A 37 21.82 2.80 5.86
C ILE A 37 22.97 1.82 5.63
N VAL A 38 22.66 0.62 5.11
CA VAL A 38 23.67 -0.41 4.82
C VAL A 38 24.65 0.09 3.76
N PHE A 39 24.15 0.72 2.70
CA PHE A 39 24.97 1.28 1.63
C PHE A 39 25.95 2.32 2.16
N TRP A 40 25.49 3.30 2.95
CA TRP A 40 26.37 4.30 3.55
C TRP A 40 27.44 3.66 4.41
N ARG A 41 27.09 2.67 5.22
CA ARG A 41 28.05 1.97 6.06
C ARG A 41 29.15 1.27 5.24
N VAL A 42 28.76 0.61 4.15
CA VAL A 42 29.70 -0.07 3.24
C VAL A 42 30.53 0.94 2.44
N PHE A 43 29.91 2.03 1.99
CA PHE A 43 30.56 3.10 1.25
C PHE A 43 31.65 3.79 2.10
N ASP A 44 31.36 4.06 3.37
CA ASP A 44 32.33 4.62 4.33
C ASP A 44 33.51 3.67 4.55
N MET A 45 33.27 2.36 4.66
CA MET A 45 34.35 1.37 4.75
C MET A 45 35.19 1.33 3.47
N ALA A 46 34.55 1.36 2.31
CA ALA A 46 35.23 1.34 1.01
C ALA A 46 36.07 2.60 0.75
N THR A 47 35.76 3.71 1.41
CA THR A 47 36.56 4.94 1.38
C THR A 47 38.00 4.68 1.86
N GLN A 48 38.19 3.79 2.82
CA GLN A 48 39.51 3.49 3.39
C GLN A 48 40.43 2.76 2.40
N VAL A 49 39.86 2.11 1.40
CA VAL A 49 40.58 1.29 0.39
C VAL A 49 40.44 1.85 -1.03
N GLY A 50 39.88 3.06 -1.20
CA GLY A 50 39.65 3.68 -2.50
C GLY A 50 38.56 3.02 -3.36
N GLY A 51 37.73 2.14 -2.78
CA GLY A 51 36.72 1.34 -3.48
C GLY A 51 35.35 2.01 -3.65
N GLN A 52 35.23 3.31 -3.41
CA GLN A 52 33.95 4.03 -3.41
C GLN A 52 33.16 3.89 -4.71
N SER A 53 33.84 4.00 -5.86
CA SER A 53 33.22 3.89 -7.18
C SER A 53 32.64 2.49 -7.44
N ILE A 54 33.29 1.44 -6.93
CA ILE A 54 32.83 0.06 -7.06
C ILE A 54 31.54 -0.14 -6.28
N VAL A 55 31.48 0.33 -5.03
CA VAL A 55 30.29 0.22 -4.18
C VAL A 55 29.11 1.00 -4.77
N ALA A 56 29.35 2.21 -5.28
CA ALA A 56 28.34 3.00 -5.97
C ALA A 56 27.83 2.30 -7.24
N ALA A 57 28.73 1.80 -8.09
CA ALA A 57 28.37 1.07 -9.30
C ALA A 57 27.59 -0.21 -8.99
N ALA A 58 27.96 -0.93 -7.94
CA ALA A 58 27.25 -2.14 -7.49
C ALA A 58 25.82 -1.82 -7.04
N LEU A 59 25.61 -0.74 -6.28
CA LEU A 59 24.26 -0.31 -5.90
C LEU A 59 23.43 0.05 -7.14
N VAL A 60 23.99 0.83 -8.06
CA VAL A 60 23.29 1.22 -9.29
C VAL A 60 22.92 -0.02 -10.12
N ALA A 61 23.86 -0.95 -10.30
CA ALA A 61 23.61 -2.20 -11.01
C ALA A 61 22.51 -3.04 -10.32
N LEU A 62 22.51 -3.09 -8.98
CA LEU A 62 21.48 -3.79 -8.20
C LEU A 62 20.10 -3.16 -8.38
N LEU A 63 20.00 -1.82 -8.32
CA LEU A 63 18.74 -1.11 -8.52
C LEU A 63 18.20 -1.29 -9.96
N ILE A 64 19.07 -1.19 -10.97
CA ILE A 64 18.69 -1.41 -12.37
C ILE A 64 18.23 -2.85 -12.58
N THR A 65 18.94 -3.83 -12.01
CA THR A 65 18.58 -5.24 -12.10
C THR A 65 17.23 -5.51 -11.41
N ALA A 66 17.04 -4.97 -10.20
CA ALA A 66 15.78 -5.09 -9.47
C ALA A 66 14.62 -4.46 -10.24
N LEU A 67 14.83 -3.31 -10.85
CA LEU A 67 13.83 -2.64 -11.69
C LEU A 67 13.53 -3.44 -12.97
N ALA A 68 14.55 -3.96 -13.65
CA ALA A 68 14.39 -4.76 -14.86
C ALA A 68 13.58 -6.03 -14.57
N VAL A 69 13.87 -6.72 -13.46
CA VAL A 69 13.10 -7.88 -13.01
C VAL A 69 11.68 -7.48 -12.63
N ALA A 70 11.51 -6.37 -11.90
CA ALA A 70 10.19 -5.93 -11.45
C ALA A 70 9.29 -5.38 -12.58
N VAL A 71 9.83 -5.03 -13.74
CA VAL A 71 9.04 -4.57 -14.89
C VAL A 71 8.79 -5.70 -15.90
N SER A 72 9.63 -6.74 -15.91
CA SER A 72 9.53 -7.87 -16.83
C SER A 72 8.25 -8.68 -16.64
N ASP A 73 7.56 -8.97 -17.74
CA ASP A 73 6.41 -9.88 -17.75
C ASP A 73 6.84 -11.36 -17.56
N ASP A 74 8.11 -11.68 -17.81
CA ASP A 74 8.71 -13.01 -17.62
C ASP A 74 9.46 -13.14 -16.27
N ALA A 75 9.26 -12.21 -15.33
CA ALA A 75 9.94 -12.20 -14.04
C ALA A 75 9.83 -13.53 -13.28
N GLU A 76 8.66 -14.18 -13.33
CA GLU A 76 8.40 -15.47 -12.69
C GLU A 76 9.30 -16.57 -13.26
N ARG A 77 9.38 -16.69 -14.59
CA ARG A 77 10.26 -17.66 -15.27
C ARG A 77 11.75 -17.38 -15.03
N GLN A 78 12.13 -16.11 -14.94
CA GLN A 78 13.51 -15.72 -14.64
C GLN A 78 13.89 -16.08 -13.21
N LEU A 79 13.01 -15.82 -12.24
CA LEU A 79 13.22 -16.18 -10.84
C LEU A 79 13.22 -17.70 -10.66
N GLU A 80 12.34 -18.44 -11.31
CA GLU A 80 12.36 -19.91 -11.30
C GLU A 80 13.70 -20.48 -11.78
N ARG A 81 14.31 -19.91 -12.82
CA ARG A 81 15.63 -20.37 -13.30
C ARG A 81 16.76 -20.10 -12.29
N ILE A 82 16.70 -18.97 -11.58
CA ILE A 82 17.72 -18.58 -10.60
C ILE A 82 17.54 -19.39 -9.32
N PHE A 83 16.33 -19.40 -8.77
CA PHE A 83 16.00 -20.09 -7.52
C PHE A 83 15.97 -21.62 -7.67
N GLY A 84 15.63 -22.14 -8.86
CA GLY A 84 15.76 -23.55 -9.19
C GLY A 84 17.21 -24.07 -9.11
N ARG A 85 18.21 -23.19 -9.27
CA ARG A 85 19.63 -23.53 -9.02
C ARG A 85 20.02 -23.45 -7.54
N LEU A 86 19.28 -22.68 -6.74
CA LEU A 86 19.54 -22.47 -5.32
C LEU A 86 18.74 -23.42 -4.41
N SER A 87 17.88 -24.28 -4.97
CA SER A 87 17.01 -25.23 -4.21
C SER A 87 16.07 -24.54 -3.21
N VAL A 88 15.77 -23.27 -3.42
CA VAL A 88 14.88 -22.48 -2.56
C VAL A 88 13.52 -22.39 -3.25
N SER A 89 12.45 -22.55 -2.46
CA SER A 89 11.07 -22.43 -2.95
C SER A 89 10.83 -21.07 -3.60
N VAL A 90 10.40 -21.07 -4.85
CA VAL A 90 10.08 -19.86 -5.62
C VAL A 90 8.79 -19.25 -5.05
N PRO A 91 8.75 -17.94 -4.74
CA PRO A 91 7.51 -17.26 -4.44
C PRO A 91 6.59 -17.30 -5.67
N SER A 92 5.44 -17.97 -5.60
CA SER A 92 4.48 -18.10 -6.72
C SER A 92 3.21 -17.28 -6.51
N GLY A 93 2.63 -16.73 -7.58
CA GLY A 93 1.34 -16.03 -7.55
C GLY A 93 1.35 -14.76 -6.68
N THR A 94 0.49 -14.68 -5.67
CA THR A 94 0.28 -13.49 -4.82
C THR A 94 1.52 -13.02 -4.05
N SER A 95 2.45 -13.92 -3.70
CA SER A 95 3.70 -13.51 -3.06
C SER A 95 4.63 -12.78 -4.04
N LEU A 96 4.60 -13.15 -5.31
CA LEU A 96 5.44 -12.56 -6.34
C LEU A 96 4.94 -11.16 -6.73
N SER A 97 3.62 -10.96 -6.84
CA SER A 97 3.04 -9.63 -7.06
C SER A 97 3.45 -8.66 -5.96
N ARG A 98 3.36 -9.10 -4.70
CA ARG A 98 3.78 -8.30 -3.53
C ARG A 98 5.28 -8.04 -3.51
N ALA A 99 6.11 -9.02 -3.86
CA ALA A 99 7.55 -8.82 -3.96
C ALA A 99 7.90 -7.80 -5.05
N ARG A 100 7.23 -7.86 -6.21
CA ARG A 100 7.36 -6.89 -7.30
C ARG A 100 6.97 -5.49 -6.84
N ASP A 101 5.80 -5.33 -6.23
CA ASP A 101 5.30 -4.05 -5.74
C ASP A 101 6.20 -3.45 -4.65
N ALA A 102 6.69 -4.27 -3.72
CA ALA A 102 7.66 -3.85 -2.71
C ALA A 102 8.98 -3.40 -3.38
N THR A 103 9.49 -4.17 -4.35
CA THR A 103 10.73 -3.85 -5.08
C THR A 103 10.62 -2.51 -5.81
N LEU A 104 9.51 -2.27 -6.51
CA LEU A 104 9.26 -0.99 -7.19
C LEU A 104 9.19 0.17 -6.20
N GLY A 105 8.48 -0.02 -5.08
CA GLY A 105 8.42 0.96 -3.99
C GLY A 105 9.81 1.25 -3.41
N THR A 106 10.62 0.22 -3.20
CA THR A 106 12.00 0.37 -2.70
C THR A 106 12.86 1.17 -3.65
N VAL A 107 12.89 0.82 -4.94
CA VAL A 107 13.71 1.53 -5.93
C VAL A 107 13.29 3.00 -6.00
N ALA A 108 11.98 3.27 -6.07
CA ALA A 108 11.45 4.64 -6.10
C ALA A 108 11.87 5.44 -4.86
N MET A 109 11.77 4.86 -3.67
CA MET A 109 12.12 5.52 -2.41
C MET A 109 13.63 5.66 -2.22
N VAL A 110 14.45 4.72 -2.72
CA VAL A 110 15.92 4.87 -2.73
C VAL A 110 16.32 6.06 -3.59
N VAL A 111 15.73 6.20 -4.78
CA VAL A 111 15.98 7.34 -5.67
C VAL A 111 15.51 8.63 -5.02
N LEU A 112 14.31 8.67 -4.44
CA LEU A 112 13.77 9.87 -3.80
C LEU A 112 14.59 10.31 -2.58
N ILE A 113 14.81 9.42 -1.62
CA ILE A 113 15.55 9.73 -0.39
C ILE A 113 17.02 10.00 -0.71
N GLY A 114 17.64 9.16 -1.57
CA GLY A 114 19.02 9.33 -2.00
C GLY A 114 19.26 10.66 -2.72
N SER A 115 18.36 11.06 -3.62
CA SER A 115 18.45 12.36 -4.31
C SER A 115 18.28 13.53 -3.35
N LEU A 116 17.34 13.47 -2.39
CA LEU A 116 17.22 14.47 -1.34
C LEU A 116 18.53 14.63 -0.55
N MET A 117 19.13 13.50 -0.13
CA MET A 117 20.40 13.53 0.60
C MET A 117 21.56 14.14 -0.22
N ILE A 118 21.67 13.76 -1.50
CA ILE A 118 22.71 14.29 -2.41
C ILE A 118 22.51 15.78 -2.64
N VAL A 119 21.29 16.22 -2.95
CA VAL A 119 20.96 17.63 -3.16
C VAL A 119 21.23 18.43 -1.90
N GLY A 120 20.83 17.93 -0.72
CA GLY A 120 21.11 18.57 0.56
C GLY A 120 22.61 18.74 0.81
N ARG A 121 23.42 17.74 0.44
CA ARG A 121 24.89 17.83 0.53
C ARG A 121 25.45 18.90 -0.40
N ILE A 122 25.02 18.94 -1.66
CA ILE A 122 25.49 19.92 -2.65
C ILE A 122 25.13 21.35 -2.20
N VAL A 123 23.87 21.57 -1.81
CA VAL A 123 23.37 22.86 -1.33
C VAL A 123 24.15 23.33 -0.10
N SER A 124 24.44 22.42 0.82
CA SER A 124 25.24 22.74 2.01
C SER A 124 26.69 23.08 1.68
N GLN A 125 27.31 22.41 0.71
CA GLN A 125 28.70 22.68 0.29
C GLN A 125 28.83 24.00 -0.46
N GLN A 126 27.82 24.36 -1.25
CA GLN A 126 27.80 25.57 -2.06
C GLN A 126 27.26 26.80 -1.32
N GLY A 127 26.78 26.64 -0.08
CA GLY A 127 26.24 27.74 0.73
C GLY A 127 24.94 28.36 0.18
N LEU A 128 24.26 27.68 -0.75
CA LEU A 128 23.16 28.25 -1.55
C LEU A 128 21.93 28.69 -0.74
N LEU A 129 21.75 28.17 0.47
CA LEU A 129 20.63 28.49 1.37
C LEU A 129 21.03 29.34 2.58
N GLY A 130 22.13 30.10 2.49
CA GLY A 130 22.42 31.18 3.46
C GLY A 130 22.39 30.76 4.93
N GLY A 131 22.98 29.60 5.26
CA GLY A 131 23.10 29.11 6.65
C GLY A 131 22.10 28.02 7.06
N VAL A 132 21.06 27.75 6.26
CA VAL A 132 20.10 26.66 6.55
C VAL A 132 20.71 25.26 6.34
N GLY A 133 21.75 25.15 5.51
CA GLY A 133 22.51 23.92 5.29
C GLY A 133 21.68 22.78 4.67
N ALA A 134 22.06 21.52 4.94
CA ALA A 134 21.38 20.33 4.42
C ALA A 134 20.04 20.01 5.14
N GLY A 135 19.76 20.68 6.27
CA GLY A 135 18.69 20.33 7.22
C GLY A 135 17.30 20.07 6.61
N PRO A 136 16.79 20.92 5.69
CA PRO A 136 15.49 20.72 5.07
C PRO A 136 15.38 19.41 4.28
N PHE A 137 16.44 19.04 3.56
CA PHE A 137 16.45 17.84 2.72
C PHE A 137 16.54 16.58 3.56
N THR A 138 17.39 16.59 4.60
CA THR A 138 17.47 15.49 5.56
C THR A 138 16.17 15.36 6.36
N GLY A 139 15.51 16.48 6.68
CA GLY A 139 14.20 16.51 7.32
C GLY A 139 13.12 15.87 6.45
N LEU A 140 13.04 16.24 5.17
CA LEU A 140 12.10 15.61 4.22
C LEU A 140 12.37 14.11 4.04
N ALA A 141 13.65 13.72 3.95
CA ALA A 141 14.05 12.32 3.93
C ALA A 141 13.60 11.60 5.22
N ALA A 142 13.79 12.20 6.40
CA ALA A 142 13.37 11.61 7.67
C ALA A 142 11.83 11.50 7.79
N LEU A 143 11.07 12.47 7.24
CA LEU A 143 9.61 12.45 7.22
C LEU A 143 9.02 11.34 6.32
N SER A 144 9.81 10.77 5.41
CA SER A 144 9.36 9.64 4.60
C SER A 144 9.01 8.41 5.44
N LEU A 145 9.72 8.17 6.56
CA LEU A 145 9.50 7.03 7.44
C LEU A 145 8.16 7.07 8.20
N PRO A 146 7.81 8.16 8.93
CA PRO A 146 6.49 8.25 9.55
C PRO A 146 5.37 8.29 8.50
N LEU A 147 5.59 8.90 7.34
CA LEU A 147 4.61 8.87 6.26
C LEU A 147 4.39 7.46 5.72
N ALA A 148 5.45 6.65 5.62
CA ALA A 148 5.36 5.24 5.25
C ALA A 148 4.56 4.43 6.27
N LEU A 149 4.74 4.67 7.57
CA LEU A 149 3.91 4.07 8.62
C LEU A 149 2.43 4.42 8.43
N VAL A 150 2.12 5.69 8.20
CA VAL A 150 0.76 6.14 7.92
C VAL A 150 0.21 5.45 6.66
N ALA A 151 1.01 5.32 5.61
CA ALA A 151 0.60 4.64 4.39
C ALA A 151 0.27 3.15 4.64
N ILE A 152 1.06 2.44 5.43
CA ILE A 152 0.79 1.04 5.82
C ILE A 152 -0.49 0.96 6.66
N LEU A 153 -0.66 1.85 7.62
CA LEU A 153 -1.88 1.90 8.44
C LEU A 153 -3.12 2.13 7.58
N LEU A 154 -3.07 3.10 6.67
CA LEU A 154 -4.15 3.37 5.72
C LEU A 154 -4.42 2.17 4.80
N ALA A 155 -3.38 1.50 4.30
CA ALA A 155 -3.55 0.28 3.50
C ALA A 155 -4.26 -0.82 4.31
N SER A 156 -3.95 -0.95 5.61
CA SER A 156 -4.60 -1.90 6.51
C SER A 156 -6.07 -1.56 6.72
N PHE A 157 -6.39 -0.29 6.99
CA PHE A 157 -7.79 0.16 7.20
C PHE A 157 -8.63 0.13 5.92
N LEU A 158 -8.01 0.27 4.76
CA LEU A 158 -8.68 0.18 3.47
C LEU A 158 -8.85 -1.26 2.98
N ARG A 159 -8.29 -2.24 3.68
CA ARG A 159 -8.54 -3.65 3.42
C ARG A 159 -9.94 -3.97 3.92
N SER A 160 -10.76 -4.61 3.10
CA SER A 160 -12.12 -5.01 3.51
C SER A 160 -12.53 -6.30 2.84
N VAL A 161 -13.23 -7.15 3.58
CA VAL A 161 -13.74 -8.44 3.08
C VAL A 161 -15.14 -8.62 3.62
N GLY A 162 -16.06 -9.05 2.76
CA GLY A 162 -17.44 -9.29 3.16
C GLY A 162 -18.30 -9.80 2.02
N ALA A 163 -19.59 -9.96 2.31
CA ALA A 163 -20.60 -10.36 1.37
C ALA A 163 -21.90 -9.57 1.61
N TYR A 164 -22.55 -9.16 0.54
CA TYR A 164 -23.88 -8.57 0.60
C TYR A 164 -24.88 -9.58 0.06
N ASN A 165 -25.89 -9.93 0.87
CA ASN A 165 -26.98 -10.81 0.45
C ASN A 165 -28.22 -9.96 0.09
N PRO A 166 -28.61 -9.88 -1.19
CA PRO A 166 -29.78 -9.12 -1.61
C PRO A 166 -31.10 -9.68 -1.05
N ASP A 167 -31.21 -11.00 -0.93
CA ASP A 167 -32.44 -11.66 -0.49
C ASP A 167 -32.69 -11.43 1.01
N GLU A 168 -31.63 -11.40 1.82
CA GLU A 168 -31.68 -11.14 3.27
C GLU A 168 -31.51 -9.66 3.62
N ARG A 169 -31.26 -8.79 2.63
CA ARG A 169 -30.93 -7.37 2.82
C ARG A 169 -29.87 -7.15 3.91
N THR A 170 -28.88 -8.05 3.98
CA THR A 170 -27.88 -8.07 5.05
C THR A 170 -26.47 -7.99 4.48
N VAL A 171 -25.62 -7.16 5.08
CA VAL A 171 -24.20 -7.03 4.74
C VAL A 171 -23.37 -7.74 5.81
N TYR A 172 -22.66 -8.79 5.42
CA TYR A 172 -21.73 -9.53 6.26
C TYR A 172 -20.31 -8.99 6.10
N LEU A 173 -19.68 -8.62 7.20
CA LEU A 173 -18.29 -8.20 7.30
C LEU A 173 -17.48 -9.31 7.97
N TYR A 174 -16.29 -9.57 7.43
CA TYR A 174 -15.38 -10.60 7.96
C TYR A 174 -14.40 -10.05 9.01
N ASP A 175 -14.10 -8.75 8.99
CA ASP A 175 -13.21 -8.14 9.98
C ASP A 175 -13.61 -6.67 10.21
N PRO A 176 -14.23 -6.32 11.36
CA PRO A 176 -14.70 -7.26 12.39
C PRO A 176 -15.86 -8.14 11.90
N ASP A 177 -15.98 -9.36 12.44
CA ASP A 177 -17.12 -10.26 12.20
C ASP A 177 -18.43 -9.59 12.64
N GLN A 178 -19.16 -9.00 11.69
CA GLN A 178 -20.39 -8.25 11.95
C GLN A 178 -21.36 -8.40 10.79
N SER A 179 -22.65 -8.48 11.10
CA SER A 179 -23.73 -8.39 10.12
C SER A 179 -24.46 -7.06 10.28
N ILE A 180 -24.67 -6.35 9.18
CA ILE A 180 -25.45 -5.12 9.12
C ILE A 180 -26.77 -5.47 8.44
N ASP A 181 -27.85 -5.42 9.22
CA ASP A 181 -29.21 -5.50 8.70
C ASP A 181 -29.58 -4.14 8.08
N LEU A 182 -29.82 -4.11 6.76
CA LEU A 182 -30.14 -2.87 6.05
C LEU A 182 -31.53 -2.34 6.39
N ASP A 183 -32.42 -3.15 6.97
CA ASP A 183 -33.75 -2.68 7.39
C ASP A 183 -33.70 -1.79 8.63
N LEU A 184 -32.58 -1.84 9.37
CA LEU A 184 -32.29 -0.94 10.48
C LEU A 184 -31.64 0.38 10.01
N ILE A 185 -31.38 0.55 8.71
CA ILE A 185 -30.79 1.75 8.13
C ILE A 185 -31.90 2.66 7.58
N THR A 186 -31.86 3.92 7.96
CA THR A 186 -32.79 4.97 7.51
C THR A 186 -32.29 5.65 6.24
N ASP A 187 -30.99 5.91 6.16
CA ASP A 187 -30.35 6.55 5.01
C ASP A 187 -28.92 6.02 4.83
N ALA A 188 -28.46 6.01 3.59
CA ALA A 188 -27.11 5.60 3.23
C ALA A 188 -26.51 6.54 2.18
N SER A 189 -25.36 7.13 2.50
CA SER A 189 -24.65 8.03 1.58
C SER A 189 -23.30 7.46 1.14
N VAL A 190 -22.99 7.61 -0.15
CA VAL A 190 -21.72 7.15 -0.73
C VAL A 190 -20.80 8.32 -1.01
N ARG A 191 -19.56 8.22 -0.52
CA ARG A 191 -18.45 9.05 -0.99
C ARG A 191 -17.44 8.18 -1.73
N GLN A 192 -17.27 8.45 -3.03
CA GLN A 192 -16.29 7.75 -3.85
C GLN A 192 -14.98 8.53 -3.94
N ILE A 193 -13.85 7.82 -3.77
CA ILE A 193 -12.49 8.33 -3.94
C ILE A 193 -11.73 7.31 -4.79
N GLY A 194 -11.59 7.57 -6.09
CA GLY A 194 -10.92 6.65 -7.02
C GLY A 194 -11.62 5.28 -7.10
N ASP A 195 -10.88 4.22 -6.78
CA ASP A 195 -11.38 2.83 -6.70
C ASP A 195 -11.98 2.47 -5.33
N VAL A 196 -12.25 3.48 -4.49
CA VAL A 196 -12.76 3.34 -3.12
C VAL A 196 -14.16 3.95 -3.02
N ALA A 197 -15.11 3.24 -2.42
CA ALA A 197 -16.36 3.82 -1.98
C ALA A 197 -16.50 3.68 -0.45
N ILE A 198 -16.73 4.81 0.20
CA ILE A 198 -17.05 4.89 1.63
C ILE A 198 -18.56 5.04 1.72
N VAL A 199 -19.22 4.03 2.30
CA VAL A 199 -20.66 4.06 2.57
C VAL A 199 -20.84 4.48 4.02
N ASN A 200 -21.61 5.55 4.24
CA ASN A 200 -22.02 5.99 5.56
C ASN A 200 -23.46 5.53 5.78
N PHE A 201 -23.74 5.00 6.97
CA PHE A 201 -25.05 4.51 7.35
C PHE A 201 -25.63 5.32 8.49
N ASP A 202 -26.84 5.80 8.31
CA ASP A 202 -27.65 6.39 9.36
C ASP A 202 -28.67 5.38 9.85
N TYR A 203 -28.48 4.88 11.07
CA TYR A 203 -29.35 3.86 11.65
C TYR A 203 -30.61 4.48 12.23
N ALA A 204 -31.72 3.77 12.07
CA ALA A 204 -32.93 4.01 12.85
C ALA A 204 -32.63 3.84 14.34
N GLN A 205 -33.28 4.65 15.17
CA GLN A 205 -33.27 4.51 16.63
C GLN A 205 -34.68 4.14 17.11
N PRO A 206 -35.12 2.88 16.85
CA PRO A 206 -36.40 2.43 17.37
C PRO A 206 -36.41 2.56 18.89
N ASP A 207 -37.45 3.19 19.43
CA ASP A 207 -37.64 3.46 20.86
C ASP A 207 -36.51 4.28 21.53
N GLY A 208 -35.78 5.10 20.76
CA GLY A 208 -34.66 5.91 21.26
C GLY A 208 -33.46 5.07 21.70
N ARG A 209 -33.40 3.78 21.33
CA ARG A 209 -32.29 2.89 21.67
C ARG A 209 -31.22 2.93 20.59
N TYR A 210 -29.97 2.91 21.04
CA TYR A 210 -28.81 2.85 20.16
C TYR A 210 -28.71 1.47 19.51
N VAL A 211 -28.74 1.43 18.18
CA VAL A 211 -28.43 0.22 17.40
C VAL A 211 -26.91 0.12 17.22
N GLN A 212 -26.35 -0.98 17.69
CA GLN A 212 -24.93 -1.29 17.55
C GLN A 212 -24.64 -1.68 16.10
N GLY A 213 -23.64 -1.06 15.49
CA GLY A 213 -23.21 -1.38 14.14
C GLY A 213 -22.21 -0.37 13.59
N PRO A 214 -21.45 -0.76 12.56
CA PRO A 214 -20.49 0.12 11.92
C PRO A 214 -21.24 1.22 11.17
N ARG A 215 -20.89 2.47 11.45
CA ARG A 215 -21.49 3.66 10.80
C ARG A 215 -20.88 3.96 9.44
N ARG A 216 -19.70 3.40 9.18
CA ARG A 216 -18.97 3.58 7.94
C ARG A 216 -18.33 2.27 7.54
N ILE A 217 -18.48 1.90 6.29
CA ILE A 217 -17.76 0.77 5.69
C ILE A 217 -17.07 1.21 4.41
N VAL A 218 -15.97 0.55 4.11
CA VAL A 218 -15.21 0.78 2.87
C VAL A 218 -15.41 -0.42 1.97
N VAL A 219 -15.99 -0.21 0.79
CA VAL A 219 -16.31 -1.29 -0.15
C VAL A 219 -15.95 -0.89 -1.59
N PRO A 220 -15.91 -1.83 -2.54
CA PRO A 220 -15.79 -1.50 -3.96
C PRO A 220 -16.99 -0.66 -4.45
N PRO A 221 -16.81 0.27 -5.41
CA PRO A 221 -17.89 1.14 -5.89
C PRO A 221 -19.11 0.39 -6.44
N ARG A 222 -18.90 -0.80 -7.03
CA ARG A 222 -20.02 -1.66 -7.46
C ARG A 222 -20.89 -2.08 -6.29
N VAL A 223 -20.28 -2.58 -5.21
CA VAL A 223 -20.99 -3.04 -4.01
C VAL A 223 -21.68 -1.88 -3.29
N ALA A 224 -21.03 -0.72 -3.21
CA ALA A 224 -21.64 0.48 -2.62
C ALA A 224 -22.96 0.88 -3.31
N ARG A 225 -23.00 0.80 -4.66
CA ARG A 225 -24.21 1.12 -5.42
C ARG A 225 -25.34 0.15 -5.13
N GLU A 226 -25.05 -1.15 -5.04
CA GLU A 226 -26.06 -2.16 -4.71
C GLU A 226 -26.60 -1.97 -3.28
N ILE A 227 -25.72 -1.70 -2.31
CA ILE A 227 -26.12 -1.45 -0.92
C ILE A 227 -27.03 -0.22 -0.82
N VAL A 228 -26.66 0.89 -1.45
CA VAL A 228 -27.47 2.12 -1.39
C VAL A 228 -28.78 1.96 -2.16
N ALA A 229 -28.76 1.34 -3.34
CA ALA A 229 -29.99 1.03 -4.07
C ALA A 229 -30.94 0.15 -3.23
N ALA A 230 -30.41 -0.78 -2.44
CA ALA A 230 -31.22 -1.59 -1.55
C ALA A 230 -31.84 -0.77 -0.40
N VAL A 231 -31.08 0.15 0.20
CA VAL A 231 -31.58 1.06 1.25
C VAL A 231 -32.66 2.00 0.68
N ASP A 232 -32.44 2.56 -0.50
CA ASP A 232 -33.37 3.49 -1.17
C ASP A 232 -34.66 2.81 -1.67
N ALA A 233 -34.61 1.51 -1.99
CA ALA A 233 -35.76 0.74 -2.46
C ALA A 233 -36.73 0.30 -1.35
N ARG A 234 -36.52 0.78 -0.12
CA ARG A 234 -37.38 0.57 1.04
C ARG A 234 -38.62 1.46 1.00
#